data_AF-A0A9W5ZVD6-F1
#
_entry.id   AF-A0A9W5ZVD6-F1
#
_cell.length_a   1.000
_cell.length_b   1.000
_cell.length_c   1.000
_cell.angle_alpha   90.00
_cell.angle_beta   90.00
_cell.angle_gamma   90.00
#
_symmetry.space_group_name_H-M   'P 1'
#
loop_
_entity.id
_entity.type
_entity.pdbx_description
1 polymer ?
#
loop_
_entity_poly.entity_id
_entity_poly.type
_entity_poly.pdbx_seq_one_letter_code
_entity_poly.pdbx_strand_id
1 'polypeptide(L)'
;MAIEDGYFLARALDGVDLRDLRRIKAGCEIYEEQRVDYVNHNMEFARFLGKMFHAVPRALAQIRDLIFDHTPILRRFLGDGYLKKAEQETLNLKELQVAP
;
A
#
# COMPACT_ATOMS: atom_id res chain seq x y z
N MET A 1 3.52 3.62 -1.82
CA MET A 1 2.70 4.60 -1.09
C MET A 1 3.02 6.03 -1.54
N ALA A 2 4.12 6.67 -1.12
CA ALA A 2 4.34 8.10 -1.41
C ALA A 2 4.29 8.50 -2.91
N ILE A 3 4.84 7.68 -3.80
CA ILE A 3 4.77 7.92 -5.26
C ILE A 3 3.31 7.90 -5.75
N GLU A 4 2.56 6.87 -5.35
CA GLU A 4 1.13 6.76 -5.64
C GLU A 4 0.39 7.96 -5.03
N ASP A 5 0.71 8.35 -3.77
CA ASP A 5 0.08 9.48 -3.07
C ASP A 5 0.23 10.78 -3.85
N GLY A 6 1.44 11.06 -4.34
CA GLY A 6 1.71 12.19 -5.21
C GLY A 6 0.85 12.18 -6.48
N TYR A 7 0.74 11.03 -7.16
CA TYR A 7 -0.08 10.90 -8.36
C TYR A 7 -1.58 11.12 -8.09
N PHE A 8 -2.14 10.44 -7.08
CA PHE A 8 -3.57 10.53 -6.77
C PHE A 8 -3.95 11.94 -6.31
N LEU A 9 -3.10 12.59 -5.51
CA LEU A 9 -3.29 13.96 -5.08
C LEU A 9 -3.19 14.95 -6.26
N ALA A 10 -2.19 14.80 -7.11
CA ALA A 10 -2.03 15.65 -8.30
C ALA A 10 -3.25 15.53 -9.22
N ARG A 11 -3.75 14.31 -9.44
CA ARG A 11 -4.97 14.07 -10.23
C ARG A 11 -6.22 14.68 -9.59
N ALA A 12 -6.37 14.59 -8.27
CA ALA A 12 -7.52 15.17 -7.57
C ALA A 12 -7.50 16.72 -7.57
N LEU A 13 -6.33 17.32 -7.76
CA LEU A 13 -6.14 18.77 -7.85
C LEU A 13 -5.97 19.27 -9.29
N ASP A 14 -6.13 18.41 -10.30
CA ASP A 14 -5.98 18.82 -11.69
C ASP A 14 -7.01 19.89 -12.06
N GLY A 15 -6.53 21.01 -12.63
CA GLY A 15 -7.36 22.17 -12.96
C GLY A 15 -7.91 22.97 -11.76
N VAL A 16 -7.54 22.64 -10.51
CA VAL A 16 -8.00 23.36 -9.31
C VAL A 16 -7.18 24.64 -9.10
N ASP A 17 -7.85 25.77 -8.86
CA ASP A 17 -7.18 27.00 -8.38
C ASP A 17 -6.74 26.80 -6.92
N LEU A 18 -5.43 26.70 -6.71
CA LEU A 18 -4.83 26.49 -5.39
C LEU A 18 -4.97 27.69 -4.43
N ARG A 19 -5.54 28.80 -4.87
CA ARG A 19 -5.91 29.92 -3.98
C ARG A 19 -7.31 29.74 -3.39
N ASP A 20 -8.14 28.87 -3.98
CA ASP A 20 -9.46 28.53 -3.47
C ASP A 20 -9.36 27.36 -2.49
N LEU A 21 -9.27 27.69 -1.20
CA LEU A 21 -9.15 26.72 -0.11
C LEU A 21 -10.32 25.72 -0.06
N ARG A 22 -11.52 26.11 -0.54
CA ARG A 22 -12.67 25.20 -0.54
C ARG A 22 -12.47 24.11 -1.59
N ARG A 23 -11.94 24.47 -2.76
CA ARG A 23 -11.65 23.52 -3.83
C ARG A 23 -10.46 22.62 -3.49
N ILE A 24 -9.43 23.15 -2.84
CA ILE A 24 -8.33 22.32 -2.32
C ILE A 24 -8.88 21.28 -1.34
N LYS A 25 -9.72 21.69 -0.39
CA LYS A 25 -10.30 20.77 0.59
C LYS A 25 -11.08 19.64 -0.08
N ALA A 26 -11.91 19.97 -1.08
CA ALA A 26 -12.64 18.96 -1.85
C ALA A 26 -11.70 18.00 -2.60
N GLY A 27 -10.61 18.50 -3.21
CA GLY A 27 -9.59 17.66 -3.84
C GLY A 27 -8.88 16.74 -2.84
N CYS A 28 -8.55 17.24 -1.64
CA CYS A 28 -8.00 16.42 -0.57
C CYS A 28 -8.98 15.34 -0.11
N GLU A 29 -10.27 15.65 0.04
CA GLU A 29 -11.31 14.67 0.41
C GLU A 29 -11.40 13.54 -0.63
N ILE A 30 -11.39 13.86 -1.93
CA ILE A 30 -11.36 12.85 -3.02
C ILE A 30 -10.10 11.98 -2.94
N TYR A 31 -8.93 12.59 -2.70
CA TYR A 31 -7.68 11.86 -2.53
C TYR A 31 -7.72 10.92 -1.31
N GLU A 32 -8.22 11.41 -0.17
CA GLU A 32 -8.32 10.61 1.06
C GLU A 32 -9.28 9.43 0.89
N GLU A 33 -10.46 9.66 0.30
CA GLU A 33 -11.43 8.59 -0.03
C GLU A 33 -10.81 7.49 -0.89
N GLN A 34 -9.88 7.83 -1.77
CA GLN A 34 -9.21 6.87 -2.65
C GLN A 34 -8.08 6.10 -1.96
N ARG A 35 -7.41 6.69 -0.96
CA ARG A 35 -6.10 6.21 -0.50
C ARG A 35 -6.04 5.72 0.94
N VAL A 36 -6.91 6.20 1.82
CA VAL A 36 -6.89 5.88 3.25
C VAL A 36 -6.95 4.36 3.49
N ASP A 37 -7.89 3.65 2.86
CA ASP A 37 -8.06 2.21 3.05
C ASP A 37 -6.84 1.41 2.57
N TYR A 38 -6.29 1.76 1.41
CA TYR A 38 -5.11 1.09 0.85
C TYR A 38 -3.86 1.31 1.73
N VAL A 39 -3.62 2.54 2.15
CA VAL A 39 -2.46 2.89 2.97
C VAL A 39 -2.58 2.29 4.37
N ASN A 40 -3.77 2.31 4.98
CA ASN A 40 -4.03 1.67 6.27
C ASN A 40 -3.78 0.16 6.21
N HIS A 41 -4.30 -0.52 5.19
CA HIS A 41 -4.05 -1.94 4.97
C HIS A 41 -2.54 -2.24 4.90
N ASN A 42 -1.78 -1.46 4.12
CA ASN A 42 -0.33 -1.64 3.99
C ASN A 42 0.41 -1.38 5.31
N MET A 43 0.02 -0.35 6.05
CA MET A 43 0.60 -0.04 7.36
C MET A 43 0.34 -1.18 8.36
N GLU A 44 -0.88 -1.69 8.43
CA GLU A 44 -1.23 -2.81 9.30
C GLU A 44 -0.49 -4.09 8.93
N PHE A 45 -0.41 -4.39 7.63
CA PHE A 45 0.32 -5.54 7.12
C PHE A 45 1.81 -5.48 7.48
N ALA A 46 2.46 -4.34 7.24
CA ALA A 46 3.86 -4.13 7.59
C ALA A 46 4.09 -4.25 9.11
N ARG A 47 3.21 -3.66 9.92
CA ARG A 47 3.28 -3.74 11.39
C ARG A 47 3.12 -5.18 11.89
N PHE A 48 2.20 -5.94 11.29
CA PHE A 48 1.99 -7.34 11.61
C PHE A 48 3.23 -8.18 11.27
N LEU A 49 3.76 -8.05 10.05
CA LEU A 49 4.98 -8.76 9.64
C LEU A 49 6.17 -8.40 10.52
N GLY A 50 6.35 -7.13 10.86
CA GLY A 50 7.42 -6.69 11.76
C GLY A 50 7.34 -7.40 13.12
N LYS A 51 6.14 -7.51 13.70
CA LYS A 51 5.94 -8.29 14.94
C LYS A 51 6.20 -9.78 14.73
N MET A 52 5.71 -10.37 13.64
CA MET A 52 5.87 -11.78 13.32
C MET A 52 7.34 -12.17 13.15
N PHE A 53 8.16 -11.31 12.57
CA PHE A 53 9.58 -11.59 12.33
C PHE A 53 10.49 -11.24 13.52
N HIS A 54 10.16 -10.19 14.29
CA HIS A 54 11.08 -9.66 15.33
C HIS A 54 10.64 -9.87 16.78
N ALA A 55 9.34 -10.11 17.05
CA ALA A 55 8.82 -10.18 18.42
C ALA A 55 8.41 -11.60 18.87
N VAL A 56 8.57 -12.60 18.01
CA VAL A 56 8.21 -14.00 18.32
C VAL A 56 9.30 -14.64 19.20
N PRO A 57 8.95 -15.28 20.34
CA PRO A 57 9.91 -15.98 21.19
C PRO A 57 10.72 -17.03 20.43
N ARG A 58 11.98 -17.23 20.80
CA ARG A 58 12.95 -18.05 20.04
C ARG A 58 12.44 -19.43 19.63
N ALA A 59 11.78 -20.15 20.53
CA ALA A 59 11.24 -21.49 20.22
C ALA A 59 10.18 -21.45 19.11
N LEU A 60 9.28 -20.46 19.14
CA LEU A 60 8.26 -20.27 18.10
C LEU A 60 8.87 -19.70 16.81
N ALA A 61 9.91 -18.89 16.90
CA ALA A 61 10.62 -18.36 15.74
C ALA A 61 11.23 -19.49 14.91
N GLN A 62 11.80 -20.52 15.54
CA GLN A 62 12.32 -21.71 14.84
C GLN A 62 11.22 -22.46 14.08
N ILE A 63 10.03 -22.57 14.65
CA ILE A 63 8.87 -23.20 13.99
C ILE A 63 8.40 -22.35 12.82
N ARG A 64 8.26 -21.02 13.03
CA ARG A 64 7.93 -20.06 11.98
C ARG A 64 8.89 -20.18 10.80
N ASP A 65 10.19 -20.20 11.06
CA ASP A 65 11.23 -20.24 10.03
C ASP A 65 11.17 -21.57 9.27
N LEU A 66 11.06 -22.71 9.97
CA LEU A 66 10.87 -24.01 9.33
C LEU A 66 9.65 -24.02 8.39
N ILE A 67 8.53 -23.43 8.82
CA ILE A 67 7.32 -23.35 8.00
C ILE A 67 7.55 -22.40 6.82
N PHE A 68 8.09 -21.21 7.04
CA PHE A 68 8.22 -20.18 6.02
C PHE A 68 9.28 -20.52 4.96
N ASP A 69 10.36 -21.20 5.35
CA ASP A 69 11.47 -21.54 4.47
C ASP A 69 11.19 -22.80 3.64
N HIS A 70 10.37 -23.73 4.16
CA HIS A 70 10.11 -25.02 3.51
C HIS A 70 8.68 -25.19 2.98
N THR A 71 7.83 -24.17 3.13
CA THR A 71 6.46 -24.20 2.59
C THR A 71 6.12 -22.91 1.84
N PRO A 72 5.15 -22.92 0.91
CA PRO A 72 4.78 -21.72 0.17
C PRO A 72 3.92 -20.73 0.98
N ILE A 73 3.71 -20.96 2.28
CA ILE A 73 2.76 -20.19 3.10
C ILE A 73 3.12 -18.71 3.10
N LEU A 74 4.38 -18.35 3.37
CA LEU A 74 4.82 -16.96 3.39
C LEU A 74 4.66 -16.30 2.01
N ARG A 75 5.07 -16.98 0.95
CA ARG A 75 4.95 -16.48 -0.43
C ARG A 75 3.49 -16.19 -0.79
N ARG A 76 2.57 -17.12 -0.46
CA ARG A 76 1.13 -16.94 -0.73
C ARG A 76 0.56 -15.77 0.08
N PHE A 77 0.89 -15.71 1.36
CA PHE A 77 0.46 -14.63 2.24
C PHE A 77 0.93 -13.25 1.75
N LEU A 78 2.19 -13.12 1.31
CA LEU A 78 2.71 -11.88 0.71
C LEU A 78 2.05 -11.58 -0.64
N GLY A 79 1.84 -12.61 -1.46
CA GLY A 79 1.15 -12.49 -2.75
C GLY A 79 -0.25 -11.92 -2.63
N ASP A 80 -1.08 -12.59 -1.83
CA ASP A 80 -2.50 -12.26 -1.67
C ASP A 80 -2.70 -11.02 -0.79
N GLY A 81 -1.88 -10.87 0.25
CA GLY A 81 -2.02 -9.82 1.26
C GLY A 81 -1.39 -8.48 0.88
N TYR A 82 -0.44 -8.47 -0.06
CA TYR A 82 0.30 -7.24 -0.41
C TYR A 82 0.50 -7.07 -1.91
N LEU A 83 1.17 -8.03 -2.56
CA LEU A 83 1.63 -7.84 -3.95
C LEU A 83 0.48 -7.60 -4.93
N LYS A 84 -0.61 -8.37 -4.82
CA LYS A 84 -1.77 -8.24 -5.71
C LYS A 84 -2.41 -6.84 -5.63
N LYS A 85 -2.53 -6.27 -4.42
CA LYS A 85 -3.07 -4.92 -4.24
C LYS A 85 -2.10 -3.86 -4.77
N ALA A 86 -0.81 -4.00 -4.47
CA ALA A 86 0.21 -3.07 -4.96
C ALA A 86 0.32 -3.06 -6.50
N GLU A 87 0.22 -4.22 -7.13
CA GLU A 87 0.15 -4.35 -8.59
C GLU A 87 -1.09 -3.66 -9.15
N GLN A 88 -2.26 -3.91 -8.56
CA GLN A 88 -3.51 -3.27 -8.97
C GLN A 88 -3.43 -1.73 -8.86
N GLU A 89 -2.90 -1.21 -7.76
CA GLU A 89 -2.70 0.24 -7.60
C GLU A 89 -1.73 0.80 -8.63
N THR A 90 -0.62 0.10 -8.89
CA THR A 90 0.38 0.53 -9.88
C THR A 90 -0.22 0.56 -11.30
N LEU A 91 -1.05 -0.43 -11.65
CA LEU A 91 -1.76 -0.46 -12.93
C LEU A 91 -2.78 0.69 -13.09
N ASN A 92 -3.26 1.27 -11.99
CA ASN A 92 -4.16 2.42 -12.01
C ASN A 92 -3.42 3.76 -12.27
N LEU A 93 -2.09 3.77 -12.28
CA LEU A 93 -1.25 4.94 -12.55
C LEU A 93 -1.04 5.15 -14.07
N LYS A 94 -2.13 5.36 -14.81
CA LYS A 94 -2.17 5.27 -16.29
C LYS A 94 -1.17 6.20 -16.99
N GLU A 95 -1.05 7.44 -16.51
CA GLU A 95 -0.22 8.49 -17.08
C GLU A 95 1.28 8.24 -16.86
N LEU A 96 1.64 7.29 -15.99
CA LEU A 96 3.02 6.88 -15.72
C LEU A 96 3.43 5.60 -16.48
N GLN A 97 2.51 5.01 -17.26
CA GLN A 97 2.82 3.82 -18.05
C GLN A 97 3.61 4.20 -19.30
N VAL A 98 4.77 3.56 -19.50
CA VAL A 98 5.54 3.66 -20.74
C VAL A 98 4.97 2.62 -21.71
N ALA A 99 4.57 3.06 -22.91
CA ALA A 99 4.13 2.13 -23.95
C ALA A 99 5.27 1.12 -24.26
N PRO A 100 4.94 -0.17 -24.44
CA PRO A 100 5.93 -1.21 -24.74
C PRO A 100 6.65 -0.99 -26.07
#